data_AF-A0A3B8HWP0-F1
#
_entry.id   AF-A0A3B8HWP0-F1
#
_cell.length_a   1.000
_cell.length_b   1.000
_cell.length_c   1.000
_cell.angle_alpha   90.00
_cell.angle_beta   90.00
_cell.angle_gamma   90.00
#
_symmetry.space_group_name_H-M   'P 1'
#
loop_
_entity.id
_entity.type
_entity.pdbx_description
1 polymer ?
#
loop_
_entity_poly.entity_id
_entity_poly.type
_entity_poly.pdbx_seq_one_letter_code
_entity_poly.pdbx_strand_id
1 'polypeptide(L)'
;MTPREIVRELDKYIVGQDSAKKAVAIALRNRYRRKMLSEDLRDEVYPKNIIMIGSTGVGKTEIARRLARLVKAPFIKVEASKFTEVGYVGRDVDSMVRDLVETSISMVKSDKYKEVE
;
A
#
# COMPACT_ATOMS: atom_id res chain seq x y z
N MET A 1 -5.09 13.76 -6.17
CA MET A 1 -6.35 13.31 -5.57
C MET A 1 -6.52 13.83 -4.15
N THR A 2 -7.72 14.26 -3.82
CA THR A 2 -8.15 14.62 -2.45
C THR A 2 -8.59 13.36 -1.69
N PRO A 3 -8.62 13.37 -0.34
CA PRO A 3 -9.13 12.23 0.43
C PRO A 3 -10.54 11.80 0.04
N ARG A 4 -11.43 12.75 -0.30
CA ARG A 4 -12.80 12.47 -0.75
C ARG A 4 -12.84 11.74 -2.10
N GLU A 5 -11.94 12.08 -3.02
CA GLU A 5 -11.82 11.35 -4.31
C GLU A 5 -11.32 9.93 -4.10
N ILE A 6 -10.34 9.73 -3.20
CA ILE A 6 -9.82 8.40 -2.89
C ILE A 6 -10.93 7.52 -2.30
N VAL A 7 -11.71 8.04 -1.34
CA VAL A 7 -12.85 7.31 -0.77
C VAL A 7 -13.86 6.94 -1.86
N ARG A 8 -14.28 7.90 -2.70
CA ARG A 8 -15.21 7.66 -3.81
C ARG A 8 -14.71 6.60 -4.79
N GLU A 9 -13.41 6.54 -5.03
CA GLU A 9 -12.83 5.51 -5.89
C GLU A 9 -12.86 4.13 -5.23
N LEU A 10 -12.58 4.07 -3.92
CA LEU A 10 -12.67 2.81 -3.15
C LEU A 10 -14.12 2.33 -3.02
N ASP A 11 -15.10 3.23 -2.98
CA ASP A 11 -16.54 2.91 -2.92
C ASP A 11 -17.02 2.09 -4.11
N LYS A 12 -16.37 2.21 -5.28
CA LYS A 12 -16.69 1.41 -6.48
C LYS A 12 -16.42 -0.08 -6.32
N TYR A 13 -15.55 -0.45 -5.37
CA TYR A 13 -15.05 -1.83 -5.21
C TYR A 13 -15.32 -2.43 -3.83
N ILE A 14 -15.46 -1.59 -2.80
CA ILE A 14 -15.62 -2.01 -1.41
C ILE A 14 -16.92 -1.42 -0.88
N VAL A 15 -17.84 -2.26 -0.42
CA VAL A 15 -19.09 -1.82 0.20
C VAL A 15 -18.88 -1.58 1.69
N GLY A 16 -19.33 -0.43 2.22
CA GLY A 16 -19.15 -0.03 3.62
C GLY A 16 -17.70 0.25 4.01
N GLN A 17 -17.31 -0.03 5.26
CA GLN A 17 -15.95 0.21 5.78
C GLN A 17 -15.47 1.67 5.70
N ASP A 18 -16.37 2.63 5.91
CA ASP A 18 -16.11 4.06 5.69
C ASP A 18 -14.94 4.60 6.52
N SER A 19 -14.80 4.14 7.77
CA SER A 19 -13.70 4.51 8.65
C SER A 19 -12.35 4.06 8.09
N ALA A 20 -12.26 2.82 7.60
CA ALA A 20 -11.05 2.27 6.99
C ALA A 20 -10.70 2.99 5.68
N LYS A 21 -11.67 3.23 4.80
CA LYS A 21 -11.48 4.01 3.57
C LYS A 21 -10.97 5.42 3.86
N LYS A 22 -11.56 6.10 4.85
CA LYS A 22 -11.12 7.43 5.27
C LYS A 22 -9.70 7.41 5.83
N ALA A 23 -9.37 6.44 6.67
CA ALA A 23 -8.04 6.30 7.26
C ALA A 23 -6.97 6.12 6.17
N VAL A 24 -7.19 5.22 5.21
CA VAL A 24 -6.23 5.00 4.11
C VAL A 24 -6.12 6.21 3.18
N ALA A 25 -7.23 6.91 2.92
CA ALA A 25 -7.23 8.12 2.09
C ALA A 25 -6.42 9.26 2.73
N ILE A 26 -6.50 9.42 4.06
CA ILE A 26 -5.70 10.42 4.79
C ILE A 26 -4.22 10.04 4.77
N ALA A 27 -3.88 8.78 5.05
CA ALA A 27 -2.49 8.32 5.03
C ALA A 27 -1.84 8.56 3.66
N LEU A 28 -2.57 8.28 2.57
CA LEU A 28 -2.10 8.55 1.23
C LEU A 28 -1.95 10.06 0.95
N ARG A 29 -2.91 10.88 1.38
CA ARG A 29 -2.81 12.34 1.24
C ARG A 29 -1.63 12.92 2.03
N ASN A 30 -1.31 12.34 3.18
CA ASN A 30 -0.14 12.76 3.97
C ASN A 30 1.18 12.47 3.24
N ARG A 31 1.27 11.39 2.46
CA ARG A 31 2.44 11.16 1.59
C ARG A 31 2.63 12.27 0.56
N TYR A 32 1.53 12.74 -0.04
CA TYR A 32 1.58 13.88 -0.97
C TYR A 32 1.98 15.17 -0.27
N ARG A 33 1.39 15.47 0.90
CA ARG A 33 1.76 16.64 1.70
C ARG A 33 3.23 16.63 2.10
N ARG A 34 3.77 15.47 2.50
CA ARG A 34 5.18 15.30 2.83
C ARG A 34 6.11 15.71 1.67
N LYS A 35 5.74 15.38 0.42
CA LYS A 35 6.52 15.79 -0.76
C LYS A 35 6.56 17.30 -1.00
N MET A 36 5.63 18.06 -0.39
CA MET A 36 5.55 19.51 -0.50
C MET A 36 6.32 20.24 0.60
N LEU A 37 6.86 19.52 1.58
CA LEU A 37 7.69 20.11 2.64
C LEU A 37 9.10 20.41 2.12
N SER A 38 9.78 21.34 2.79
CA SER A 38 11.22 21.55 2.65
C SER A 38 11.98 20.27 2.99
N GLU A 39 13.20 20.13 2.47
CA GLU A 39 14.02 18.92 2.61
C GLU A 39 14.25 18.57 4.09
N ASP A 40 14.68 19.55 4.90
CA ASP A 40 14.93 19.39 6.34
C ASP A 40 13.70 18.84 7.09
N LEU A 41 12.50 19.34 6.76
CA LEU A 41 11.26 18.90 7.42
C LEU A 41 10.70 17.60 6.82
N ARG A 42 11.10 17.23 5.60
CA ARG A 42 10.58 16.05 4.91
C ARG A 42 11.06 14.76 5.57
N ASP A 43 12.29 14.75 6.05
CA ASP A 43 12.91 13.57 6.67
C ASP A 43 12.42 13.32 8.10
N GLU A 44 11.99 14.37 8.79
CA GLU A 44 11.34 14.30 10.11
C GLU A 44 9.90 13.74 10.06
N VAL A 45 9.25 13.75 8.89
CA VAL A 45 7.86 13.30 8.73
C VAL A 45 7.79 11.85 8.28
N TYR A 46 7.56 10.95 9.24
CA TYR A 46 7.38 9.52 8.98
C TYR A 46 6.01 9.18 8.36
N PRO A 47 5.94 8.10 7.53
CA PRO A 47 4.67 7.57 7.04
C PRO A 47 3.71 7.20 8.17
N LYS A 48 2.42 7.50 7.99
CA LYS A 48 1.37 7.07 8.91
C LYS A 48 0.90 5.66 8.54
N ASN A 49 1.54 4.67 9.16
CA ASN A 49 1.18 3.25 9.02
C ASN A 49 -0.21 2.98 9.62
N ILE A 50 -0.88 1.94 9.12
CA ILE A 50 -2.29 1.65 9.43
C ILE A 50 -2.41 0.22 9.94
N ILE A 51 -3.07 0.06 11.07
CA ILE A 51 -3.50 -1.24 11.59
C ILE A 51 -5.00 -1.37 11.32
N MET A 52 -5.39 -2.40 10.56
CA MET A 52 -6.81 -2.69 10.28
C MET A 52 -7.28 -3.85 11.16
N ILE A 53 -8.25 -3.58 12.03
CA ILE A 53 -8.82 -4.57 12.96
C ILE A 53 -10.22 -4.96 12.46
N GLY A 54 -10.48 -6.27 12.37
CA GLY A 54 -11.79 -6.80 11.97
C GLY A 54 -11.73 -8.28 11.59
N SER A 55 -12.88 -8.93 11.42
CA SER A 55 -12.98 -10.35 11.02
C SER A 55 -12.47 -10.61 9.60
N THR A 56 -12.25 -11.88 9.25
CA THR A 56 -11.89 -12.29 7.88
C THR A 56 -13.03 -11.96 6.89
N GLY A 57 -12.69 -11.68 5.63
CA GLY A 57 -13.69 -11.42 4.58
C GLY A 57 -14.28 -10.02 4.51
N VAL A 58 -14.08 -9.15 5.51
CA VAL A 58 -14.68 -7.79 5.54
C VAL A 58 -14.03 -6.75 4.61
N GLY A 59 -13.06 -7.14 3.78
CA GLY A 59 -12.44 -6.25 2.79
C GLY A 59 -11.12 -5.57 3.21
N LYS A 60 -10.50 -5.93 4.35
CA LYS A 60 -9.22 -5.34 4.80
C LYS A 60 -8.12 -5.38 3.71
N THR A 61 -7.88 -6.56 3.15
CA THR A 61 -6.87 -6.77 2.09
C THR A 61 -7.28 -6.09 0.79
N GLU A 62 -8.58 -6.03 0.48
CA GLU A 62 -9.09 -5.42 -0.75
C GLU A 62 -8.92 -3.90 -0.73
N ILE A 63 -9.15 -3.25 0.41
CA ILE A 63 -8.86 -1.82 0.61
C ILE A 63 -7.40 -1.52 0.27
N ALA A 64 -6.46 -2.28 0.84
CA ALA A 64 -5.03 -2.06 0.61
C ALA A 64 -4.64 -2.31 -0.87
N ARG A 65 -5.15 -3.41 -1.46
CA ARG A 65 -4.89 -3.77 -2.86
C ARG A 65 -5.44 -2.72 -3.83
N ARG A 66 -6.67 -2.24 -3.62
CA ARG A 66 -7.30 -1.21 -4.47
C ARG A 66 -6.61 0.12 -4.34
N LEU A 67 -6.22 0.50 -3.13
CA LEU A 67 -5.46 1.72 -2.89
C LEU A 67 -4.14 1.71 -3.66
N ALA A 68 -3.39 0.61 -3.63
CA ALA A 68 -2.13 0.50 -4.35
C ALA A 68 -2.32 0.61 -5.88
N ARG A 69 -3.34 -0.05 -6.44
CA ARG A 69 -3.68 0.07 -7.85
C ARG A 69 -4.05 1.51 -8.24
N LEU A 70 -4.85 2.18 -7.41
CA LEU A 70 -5.28 3.56 -7.64
C LEU A 70 -4.09 4.52 -7.82
N VAL A 71 -3.04 4.34 -7.01
CA VAL A 71 -1.85 5.21 -7.07
C VAL A 71 -0.69 4.61 -7.84
N LYS A 72 -0.92 3.51 -8.56
CA LYS A 72 0.09 2.77 -9.31
C LYS A 72 1.34 2.45 -8.47
N ALA A 73 1.14 2.05 -7.21
CA ALA A 73 2.22 1.67 -6.32
C ALA A 73 2.45 0.16 -6.32
N PRO A 74 3.71 -0.32 -6.16
CA PRO A 74 4.00 -1.73 -5.95
C PRO A 74 3.33 -2.22 -4.65
N PHE A 75 2.83 -3.45 -4.68
CA PHE A 75 2.04 -4.02 -3.60
C PHE A 75 2.34 -5.51 -3.44
N ILE A 76 2.58 -5.92 -2.19
CA ILE A 76 2.74 -7.32 -1.80
C ILE A 76 1.83 -7.63 -0.62
N LYS A 77 1.40 -8.89 -0.50
CA LYS A 77 0.71 -9.43 0.67
C LYS A 77 1.62 -10.46 1.30
N VAL A 78 1.96 -10.26 2.57
CA VAL A 78 2.77 -11.20 3.36
C VAL A 78 1.99 -11.60 4.61
N GLU A 79 2.17 -12.84 5.05
CA GLU A 79 1.57 -13.37 6.27
C GLU A 79 2.64 -13.41 7.36
N ALA A 80 2.40 -12.73 8.48
CA ALA A 80 3.39 -12.55 9.53
C ALA A 80 3.80 -13.87 10.20
N SER A 81 2.89 -14.84 10.28
CA SER A 81 3.15 -16.16 10.87
C SER A 81 4.26 -16.93 10.14
N LYS A 82 4.53 -16.61 8.87
CA LYS A 82 5.62 -17.22 8.07
C LYS A 82 7.01 -16.92 8.63
N PHE A 83 7.15 -15.91 9.48
CA PHE A 83 8.43 -15.52 10.09
C PHE A 83 8.59 -16.01 11.53
N THR A 84 7.55 -16.60 12.12
CA THR A 84 7.55 -17.10 13.50
C THR A 84 7.51 -18.63 13.57
N GLU A 85 7.24 -19.31 12.46
CA GLU A 85 7.13 -20.76 12.41
C GLU A 85 8.53 -21.40 12.54
N VAL A 86 8.75 -22.06 13.68
CA VAL A 86 10.03 -22.66 14.08
C VAL A 86 10.50 -23.64 13.01
N GLY A 87 11.62 -23.34 12.35
CA GLY A 87 12.34 -24.31 11.52
C GLY A 87 12.55 -23.96 10.04
N TYR A 88 12.07 -22.83 9.52
CA TYR A 88 12.37 -22.44 8.14
C TYR A 88 13.59 -21.51 8.06
N VAL A 89 14.76 -22.08 7.74
CA VAL A 89 16.05 -21.38 7.53
C VAL A 89 16.05 -20.47 6.27
N GLY A 90 14.88 -20.12 5.71
CA GLY A 90 14.76 -19.60 4.34
C GLY A 90 13.92 -18.35 4.10
N ARG A 91 13.14 -17.85 5.06
CA ARG A 91 12.39 -16.58 4.87
C ARG A 91 12.78 -15.56 5.91
N ASP A 92 13.77 -14.77 5.53
CA ASP A 92 14.22 -13.57 6.20
C ASP A 92 13.18 -12.45 6.04
N VAL A 93 13.02 -11.59 7.05
CA VAL A 93 12.12 -10.42 7.01
C VAL A 93 12.46 -9.47 5.86
N ASP A 94 13.73 -9.43 5.45
CA ASP A 94 14.18 -8.66 4.30
C ASP A 94 13.56 -9.14 2.98
N SER A 95 13.09 -10.39 2.91
CA SER A 95 12.41 -10.89 1.72
C SER A 95 11.16 -10.07 1.40
N MET A 96 10.51 -9.46 2.39
CA MET A 96 9.38 -8.57 2.16
C MET A 96 9.77 -7.37 1.30
N VAL A 97 10.94 -6.78 1.55
CA VAL A 97 11.42 -5.63 0.77
C VAL A 97 11.89 -6.10 -0.61
N ARG A 98 12.57 -7.25 -0.70
CA ARG A 98 13.00 -7.83 -1.99
C ARG A 98 11.82 -8.10 -2.92
N ASP A 99 10.77 -8.77 -2.44
CA ASP A 99 9.56 -9.08 -3.21
C ASP A 99 8.84 -7.79 -3.68
N LEU A 100 8.84 -6.74 -2.84
CA LEU A 100 8.27 -5.45 -3.19
C LEU A 100 9.05 -4.75 -4.32
N VAL A 101 10.38 -4.82 -4.28
CA VAL A 101 11.28 -4.28 -5.31
C VAL A 101 11.10 -5.04 -6.63
N GLU A 102 11.04 -6.37 -6.60
CA GLU A 102 10.80 -7.19 -7.80
C GLU A 102 9.44 -6.85 -8.45
N THR A 103 8.41 -6.66 -7.63
CA THR A 103 7.09 -6.20 -8.09
C THR A 103 7.20 -4.83 -8.77
N SER A 104 7.95 -3.90 -8.17
CA SER A 104 8.17 -2.56 -8.73
C SER A 104 8.90 -2.61 -10.07
N ILE A 105 9.96 -3.42 -10.20
CA ILE A 105 10.70 -3.61 -11.46
C ILE A 105 9.77 -4.16 -12.54
N SER A 106 8.97 -5.17 -12.20
CA SER A 106 8.02 -5.78 -13.14
C SER A 106 6.97 -4.78 -13.62
N MET A 107 6.45 -3.94 -12.73
CA MET A 107 5.51 -2.86 -13.08
C MET A 107 6.15 -1.86 -14.06
N VAL A 108 7.35 -1.36 -13.78
CA VAL A 108 8.04 -0.40 -14.66
C VAL A 108 8.38 -1.02 -16.00
N LYS A 109 8.83 -2.29 -16.04
CA LYS A 109 9.07 -3.01 -17.29
C LYS A 109 7.79 -3.09 -18.14
N SER A 110 6.68 -3.51 -17.54
CA SER A 110 5.39 -3.61 -18.25
C SER A 110 4.92 -2.25 -18.79
N ASP A 111 5.08 -1.17 -18.03
CA ASP A 111 4.73 0.17 -18.49
C ASP A 111 5.63 0.61 -19.65
N LYS A 112 6.94 0.30 -19.60
CA LYS A 112 7.89 0.62 -20.67
C LYS A 112 7.64 -0.16 -21.95
N TYR A 113 7.27 -1.44 -21.87
CA TYR A 113 6.90 -2.23 -23.07
C TYR A 113 5.69 -1.62 -23.79
N LYS A 114 4.68 -1.17 -23.04
CA LYS A 114 3.48 -0.53 -23.61
C LYS A 114 3.74 0.85 -24.22
N GLU A 115 4.84 1.51 -23.90
CA GLU A 115 5.22 2.80 -24.52
C GLU A 115 5.83 2.61 -25.92
N VAL A 116 6.31 1.39 -26.23
CA VAL A 116 7.01 1.06 -27.48
C VAL A 116 6.08 0.35 -28.49
N GLU A 117 5.01 -0.27 -28.01
CA GLU A 117 3.87 -0.72 -28.85
C GLU A 117 2.96 0.43 -29.27
#